data_AF-A0A819LTS5-F1
#
_entry.id   AF-A0A819LTS5-F1
#
_cell.length_a   1.000
_cell.length_b   1.000
_cell.length_c   1.000
_cell.angle_alpha   90.00
_cell.angle_beta   90.00
_cell.angle_gamma   90.00
#
_symmetry.space_group_name_H-M   'P 1'
#
loop_
_entity.id
_entity.type
_entity.pdbx_description
1 polymer ?
#
loop_
_entity_poly.entity_id
_entity_poly.type
_entity_poly.pdbx_seq_one_letter_code
_entity_poly.pdbx_strand_id
1 'polypeptide(L)'
;MNIGVAEHATTNFYYNLTLIGADFDQSTFGIVIPEQWVYKQDLDVNILLLRETGVLDDLRTIWFQAKTCSDTSGTPTTIDIDSLLDLFLIFGINNILAILLFLYKLRFMIKDYIISIFRKNASLTQKNLSIIRNSSITIQL
;
A
#
# COMPACT_ATOMS: atom_id res chain seq x y z
N MET A 1 -30.08 -10.40 -19.86
CA MET A 1 -29.44 -11.25 -18.82
C MET A 1 -30.12 -10.89 -17.51
N ASN A 2 -30.70 -11.86 -16.79
CA ASN A 2 -31.44 -11.60 -15.56
C ASN A 2 -30.47 -11.14 -14.44
N ILE A 3 -30.85 -10.12 -13.68
CA ILE A 3 -30.09 -9.54 -12.56
C ILE A 3 -29.58 -10.59 -11.59
N GLY A 4 -30.35 -11.64 -11.27
CA GLY A 4 -29.91 -12.66 -10.32
C GLY A 4 -28.65 -13.42 -10.75
N VAL A 5 -28.47 -13.62 -12.07
CA VAL A 5 -27.26 -14.27 -12.61
C VAL A 5 -26.10 -13.28 -12.67
N ALA A 6 -26.38 -12.03 -13.03
CA ALA A 6 -25.37 -10.98 -13.07
C ALA A 6 -24.86 -10.64 -11.66
N GLU A 7 -25.75 -10.52 -10.68
CA GLU A 7 -25.47 -10.30 -9.26
C GLU A 7 -24.59 -11.41 -8.68
N HIS A 8 -24.88 -12.68 -8.96
CA HIS A 8 -24.01 -13.78 -8.53
C HIS A 8 -22.62 -13.74 -9.19
N ALA A 9 -22.55 -13.38 -10.48
CA ALA A 9 -21.27 -13.28 -11.19
C ALA A 9 -20.40 -12.13 -10.65
N THR A 10 -21.00 -10.97 -10.32
CA THR A 10 -20.29 -9.81 -9.78
C THR A 10 -19.89 -10.01 -8.32
N THR A 11 -20.75 -10.61 -7.50
CA THR A 11 -20.49 -10.80 -6.05
C THR A 11 -19.46 -11.90 -5.74
N ASN A 12 -19.36 -12.94 -6.56
CA ASN A 12 -18.51 -14.10 -6.25
C ASN A 12 -17.11 -14.04 -6.90
N PHE A 13 -16.97 -13.42 -8.07
CA PHE A 13 -15.72 -13.53 -8.85
C PHE A 13 -14.93 -12.22 -8.97
N TYR A 14 -15.57 -11.05 -8.92
CA TYR A 14 -14.91 -9.79 -9.22
C TYR A 14 -15.36 -8.64 -8.31
N TYR A 15 -14.54 -8.35 -7.30
CA TYR A 15 -14.75 -7.28 -6.31
C TYR A 15 -14.81 -5.84 -6.89
N ASN A 16 -14.54 -5.67 -8.20
CA ASN A 16 -14.50 -4.38 -8.89
C ASN A 16 -15.58 -4.24 -9.97
N LEU A 17 -16.63 -5.08 -9.92
CA LEU A 17 -17.76 -4.97 -10.83
C LEU A 17 -19.00 -4.54 -10.07
N THR A 18 -19.57 -3.43 -10.48
CA THR A 18 -20.87 -2.96 -10.00
C THR A 18 -21.91 -3.16 -11.10
N LEU A 19 -23.07 -3.67 -10.71
CA LEU A 19 -24.19 -3.80 -11.62
C LEU A 19 -24.78 -2.41 -11.87
N ILE A 20 -24.81 -1.97 -13.14
CA ILE A 20 -25.37 -0.68 -13.53
C ILE A 20 -26.66 -0.93 -14.31
N GLY A 21 -27.79 -0.45 -13.77
CA GLY A 21 -29.10 -0.51 -14.42
C GLY A 21 -30.05 -1.57 -13.82
N ALA A 22 -31.33 -1.46 -14.21
CA ALA A 22 -32.40 -2.39 -13.82
C ALA A 22 -32.60 -3.49 -14.89
N ASP A 23 -33.29 -4.57 -14.51
CA ASP A 23 -33.62 -5.68 -15.40
C ASP A 23 -34.35 -5.17 -16.64
N PHE A 24 -33.77 -5.43 -17.82
CA PHE A 24 -34.41 -5.10 -19.10
C PHE A 24 -35.48 -6.13 -19.50
N ASP A 25 -35.41 -7.35 -18.96
CA ASP A 25 -36.35 -8.43 -19.28
C ASP A 25 -36.47 -9.46 -18.14
N GLN A 26 -37.71 -9.82 -17.78
CA GLN A 26 -38.00 -10.82 -16.75
C GLN A 26 -37.97 -12.23 -17.36
N SER A 27 -36.78 -12.81 -17.45
CA SER A 27 -36.62 -14.21 -17.84
C SER A 27 -36.75 -15.13 -16.62
N THR A 28 -37.63 -16.13 -16.70
CA THR A 28 -37.86 -17.14 -15.66
C THR A 28 -37.34 -18.50 -16.12
N PHE A 29 -36.69 -19.24 -15.22
CA PHE A 29 -36.25 -20.61 -15.47
C PHE A 29 -37.41 -21.59 -15.22
N GLY A 30 -37.59 -22.55 -16.14
CA GLY A 30 -38.58 -23.61 -16.04
C GLY A 30 -37.95 -24.97 -16.32
N ILE A 31 -38.55 -26.03 -15.76
CA ILE A 31 -38.15 -27.41 -16.03
C ILE A 31 -38.96 -27.91 -17.23
N VAL A 32 -38.28 -28.38 -18.27
CA VAL A 32 -38.91 -28.92 -19.48
C VAL A 32 -39.00 -30.44 -19.40
N ILE A 33 -40.20 -30.96 -19.66
CA ILE A 33 -40.54 -32.37 -19.49
C ILE A 33 -41.23 -32.86 -20.77
N PRO A 34 -40.99 -34.12 -21.22
CA PRO A 34 -41.70 -34.69 -22.36
C PRO A 34 -43.23 -34.80 -22.11
N GLU A 35 -44.01 -34.60 -23.17
CA GLU A 35 -45.47 -34.47 -23.09
C GLU A 35 -46.18 -35.68 -22.46
N GLN A 36 -45.70 -36.90 -22.74
CA GLN A 36 -46.30 -38.16 -22.29
C GLN A 36 -45.72 -38.72 -20.97
N TRP A 37 -45.14 -37.86 -20.12
CA TRP A 37 -44.55 -38.31 -18.87
C TRP A 37 -45.60 -38.52 -17.77
N VAL A 38 -45.68 -39.75 -17.26
CA VAL A 38 -46.67 -40.18 -16.25
C VAL A 38 -46.53 -39.41 -14.93
N TYR A 39 -45.34 -38.90 -14.60
CA TYR A 39 -45.06 -38.19 -13.34
C TYR A 39 -45.15 -36.67 -13.43
N LYS A 40 -45.64 -36.12 -14.56
CA LYS A 40 -45.71 -34.66 -14.76
C LYS A 40 -46.49 -33.96 -13.65
N GLN A 41 -47.64 -34.52 -13.27
CA GLN A 41 -48.50 -33.95 -12.23
C GLN A 41 -47.88 -34.06 -10.84
N ASP A 42 -47.25 -35.19 -10.53
CA ASP A 42 -46.60 -35.41 -9.24
C ASP A 42 -45.41 -34.47 -9.05
N LEU A 43 -44.60 -34.24 -10.10
CA LEU A 43 -43.48 -33.31 -10.04
C LEU A 43 -43.96 -31.87 -9.82
N ASP A 44 -45.02 -31.43 -10.51
CA ASP A 44 -45.54 -30.06 -10.40
C ASP A 44 -46.06 -29.77 -8.97
N VAL A 45 -46.80 -30.72 -8.38
CA VAL A 45 -47.29 -30.62 -6.99
C VAL A 45 -46.12 -30.57 -6.01
N ASN A 46 -45.10 -31.42 -6.17
CA ASN A 46 -43.94 -31.44 -5.29
C ASN A 46 -43.10 -30.15 -5.41
N ILE A 47 -42.97 -29.58 -6.61
CA ILE A 47 -42.29 -28.28 -6.81
C ILE A 47 -43.06 -27.15 -6.11
N LEU A 48 -44.39 -27.16 -6.20
CA LEU A 48 -45.22 -26.17 -5.50
C LEU A 48 -45.04 -26.27 -3.98
N LEU A 49 -45.06 -27.49 -3.43
CA LEU A 49 -44.79 -27.74 -2.01
C LEU A 49 -43.39 -27.26 -1.59
N LEU A 50 -42.36 -27.51 -2.40
CA LEU A 50 -40.99 -27.04 -2.14
C LEU A 50 -40.88 -25.51 -2.12
N ARG A 51 -41.71 -24.82 -2.92
CA ARG A 51 -41.81 -23.35 -2.91
C ARG A 51 -42.52 -22.85 -1.66
N GLU A 52 -43.66 -23.45 -1.30
CA GLU A 52 -44.43 -23.05 -0.11
C GLU A 52 -43.68 -23.31 1.20
N THR A 53 -42.92 -24.40 1.25
CA THR A 53 -42.09 -24.76 2.42
C THR A 53 -40.82 -23.93 2.55
N GLY A 54 -40.48 -23.10 1.56
CA GLY A 54 -39.31 -22.23 1.58
C GLY A 54 -37.97 -22.96 1.39
N VAL A 55 -37.98 -24.27 1.11
CA VAL A 55 -36.75 -25.06 0.87
C VAL A 55 -35.97 -24.52 -0.32
N LEU A 56 -36.68 -24.03 -1.35
CA LEU A 56 -36.03 -23.44 -2.52
C LEU A 56 -35.28 -22.14 -2.19
N ASP A 57 -35.77 -21.35 -1.23
CA ASP A 57 -35.11 -20.13 -0.78
C ASP A 57 -33.87 -20.44 0.05
N ASP A 58 -33.91 -21.49 0.89
CA ASP A 58 -32.74 -21.98 1.63
C ASP A 58 -31.63 -22.45 0.68
N LEU A 59 -31.98 -23.24 -0.33
CA LEU A 59 -31.04 -23.62 -1.40
C LEU A 59 -30.49 -22.38 -2.11
N ARG A 60 -31.32 -21.38 -2.39
CA ARG A 60 -30.87 -20.14 -3.02
C ARG A 60 -29.84 -19.43 -2.15
N THR A 61 -30.08 -19.31 -0.85
CA THR A 61 -29.13 -18.68 0.08
C THR A 61 -27.81 -19.44 0.16
N ILE A 62 -27.86 -20.77 0.27
CA ILE A 62 -26.65 -21.61 0.36
C ILE A 62 -25.78 -21.47 -0.90
N TRP A 63 -26.39 -21.51 -2.08
CA TRP A 63 -25.65 -21.55 -3.34
C TRP A 63 -25.31 -20.16 -3.90
N PHE A 64 -26.13 -19.13 -3.63
CA PHE A 64 -25.98 -17.81 -4.25
C PHE A 64 -25.62 -16.68 -3.28
N GLN A 65 -25.79 -16.82 -1.96
CA GLN A 65 -25.49 -15.77 -0.97
C GLN A 65 -24.24 -16.01 -0.12
N ALA A 66 -23.46 -17.06 -0.41
CA ALA A 66 -22.31 -17.45 0.43
C ALA A 66 -21.18 -16.41 0.54
N LYS A 67 -21.17 -15.38 -0.32
CA LYS A 67 -20.16 -14.31 -0.31
C LYS A 67 -20.77 -12.95 -0.63
N THR A 68 -21.66 -12.45 0.21
CA THR A 68 -21.96 -11.01 0.21
C THR A 68 -20.69 -10.25 0.57
N CYS A 69 -20.03 -9.70 -0.45
CA CYS A 69 -19.03 -8.66 -0.24
C CYS A 69 -19.74 -7.56 0.56
N SER A 70 -19.23 -7.26 1.75
CA SER A 70 -19.76 -6.14 2.52
C SER A 70 -19.47 -4.90 1.71
N ASP A 71 -20.52 -4.35 1.09
CA ASP A 71 -20.50 -3.06 0.41
C ASP A 71 -20.04 -2.03 1.45
N THR A 72 -18.74 -1.82 1.48
CA THR A 72 -18.09 -0.77 2.27
C THR A 72 -18.19 0.50 1.44
N SER A 73 -19.39 0.82 0.96
CA SER A 73 -19.70 1.96 0.09
C SER A 73 -20.19 3.17 0.91
N GLY A 74 -19.75 3.27 2.17
CA GLY A 74 -20.23 4.30 3.08
C GLY A 74 -19.25 4.75 4.16
N THR A 75 -18.07 4.15 4.27
CA THR A 75 -17.02 4.69 5.15
C THR A 75 -16.26 5.75 4.36
N PRO A 76 -16.26 7.02 4.81
CA PRO A 76 -15.39 8.02 4.20
C PRO A 76 -13.98 7.44 4.22
N THR A 77 -13.30 7.49 3.07
CA THR A 77 -11.90 7.09 2.87
C THR A 77 -11.06 7.73 3.98
N THR A 78 -10.93 7.01 5.09
CA THR A 78 -10.02 7.36 6.17
C THR A 78 -8.65 7.29 5.53
N ILE A 79 -7.95 8.43 5.52
CA ILE A 79 -6.62 8.58 4.94
C ILE A 79 -5.81 7.35 5.34
N ASP A 80 -5.58 6.46 4.38
CA ASP A 80 -5.01 5.15 4.67
C ASP A 80 -3.64 5.36 5.30
N ILE A 81 -3.35 4.56 6.32
CA ILE A 81 -2.08 4.61 7.06
C ILE A 81 -0.86 4.47 6.13
N ASP A 82 -1.06 3.85 4.96
CA ASP A 82 -0.06 3.73 3.89
C ASP A 82 0.33 5.10 3.31
N SER A 83 -0.62 6.03 3.14
CA SER A 83 -0.32 7.39 2.67
C SER A 83 0.46 8.20 3.72
N LEU A 84 0.28 7.89 5.01
CA LEU A 84 1.00 8.54 6.10
C LEU A 84 2.44 7.99 6.25
N LEU A 85 2.65 6.73 5.88
CA LEU A 85 3.95 6.07 5.87
C LEU A 85 4.93 6.75 4.91
N ASP A 86 4.46 7.12 3.71
CA ASP A 86 5.27 7.77 2.69
C ASP A 86 5.83 9.12 3.16
N LEU A 87 5.01 9.91 3.87
CA LEU A 87 5.44 11.18 4.44
C LEU A 87 6.54 10.97 5.49
N PHE A 88 6.39 9.97 6.35
CA PHE A 88 7.37 9.66 7.38
C PHE A 88 8.70 9.17 6.77
N LEU A 89 8.63 8.38 5.68
CA LEU A 89 9.80 7.87 4.97
C LEU A 89 10.62 9.00 4.34
N ILE A 90 9.95 9.96 3.67
CA ILE A 90 10.61 11.14 3.09
C ILE A 90 11.24 12.00 4.18
N PHE A 91 10.53 12.24 5.29
CA PHE A 91 11.05 13.00 6.42
C PHE A 91 12.30 12.33 7.04
N GLY A 92 12.27 11.01 7.20
CA GLY A 92 13.40 10.23 7.71
C GLY A 92 14.65 10.35 6.83
N ILE A 93 14.51 10.17 5.52
CA ILE A 93 15.62 10.29 4.56
C ILE A 93 16.20 11.70 4.60
N ASN A 94 15.35 12.74 4.62
CA ASN A 94 15.79 14.13 4.67
C ASN A 94 16.55 14.43 5.98
N ASN A 95 16.11 13.87 7.10
CA ASN A 95 16.77 14.05 8.39
C ASN A 95 18.17 13.41 8.40
N ILE A 96 18.30 12.17 7.91
CA ILE A 96 19.58 11.46 7.80
C ILE A 96 20.54 12.23 6.88
N LEU A 97 20.05 12.72 5.74
CA LEU A 97 20.87 13.49 4.80
C LEU A 97 21.36 14.81 5.43
N ALA A 98 20.50 15.51 6.17
CA ALA A 98 20.88 16.72 6.89
C ALA A 98 21.97 16.46 7.95
N ILE A 99 21.81 15.40 8.75
CA ILE A 99 22.82 14.99 9.75
C ILE A 99 24.14 14.64 9.07
N LEU A 100 24.09 13.89 7.98
CA LEU A 100 25.28 13.47 7.24
C LEU A 100 26.05 14.68 6.69
N LEU A 101 25.36 15.63 6.06
CA LEU A 101 25.96 16.87 5.56
C LEU A 101 26.56 17.72 6.68
N PHE A 102 25.89 17.79 7.83
CA PHE A 102 26.40 18.50 9.00
C PHE A 102 27.70 17.88 9.51
N LEU A 103 27.75 16.55 9.65
CA LEU A 103 28.96 15.83 10.06
C LEU A 103 30.10 16.01 9.07
N TYR A 104 29.82 15.95 7.75
CA TYR A 104 30.85 16.20 6.74
C TYR A 104 31.43 17.62 6.83
N LYS A 105 30.57 18.64 7.00
CA LYS A 105 31.03 20.02 7.17
C LYS A 105 31.85 20.19 8.45
N LEU A 106 31.41 19.60 9.56
CA LEU A 106 32.13 19.66 10.83
C LEU A 106 33.51 19.01 10.71
N ARG A 107 33.59 17.83 10.09
CA ARG A 107 34.86 17.13 9.82
C ARG A 107 35.79 17.93 8.92
N PHE A 108 35.25 18.51 7.85
CA PHE A 108 36.02 19.33 6.92
C PHE A 108 36.60 20.56 7.62
N MET A 109 35.77 21.30 8.37
CA MET A 109 36.23 22.48 9.12
C MET A 109 37.30 22.13 10.17
N ILE A 110 37.11 21.04 10.92
CA ILE A 110 38.09 20.59 11.93
C ILE A 110 39.41 20.21 11.26
N LYS A 111 39.37 19.47 10.15
CA LYS A 111 40.56 19.07 9.40
C LYS A 111 41.33 20.29 8.90
N ASP A 112 40.64 21.24 8.27
CA ASP A 112 41.25 22.45 7.74
C ASP A 112 41.81 23.34 8.87
N TYR A 113 41.12 23.43 9.99
CA TYR A 113 41.58 24.16 11.17
C TYR A 113 42.84 23.53 11.78
N ILE A 114 42.87 22.21 11.96
CA ILE A 114 44.04 21.47 12.49
C ILE A 114 45.24 21.62 11.54
N ILE A 115 45.03 21.46 10.22
CA ILE A 115 46.10 21.63 9.22
C ILE A 115 46.64 23.06 9.26
N SER A 116 45.78 24.06 9.41
CA SER A 116 46.18 25.48 9.51
C SER A 116 47.05 25.74 10.75
N ILE A 117 46.69 25.19 11.91
CA ILE A 117 47.50 25.30 13.15
C ILE A 117 48.86 24.62 12.97
N PHE A 118 48.87 23.39 12.43
CA PHE A 118 50.11 22.64 12.25
C PHE A 118 51.09 23.36 11.31
N ARG A 119 50.59 23.93 10.21
CA ARG A 119 51.42 24.74 9.28
C ARG A 119 52.02 25.98 9.94
N LYS A 120 51.26 26.68 10.80
CA LYS A 120 51.76 27.86 11.54
C LYS A 120 52.84 27.49 12.55
N ASN A 121 52.67 26.38 13.27
CA ASN A 121 53.67 25.92 14.23
C ASN A 121 54.97 25.50 13.54
N ALA A 122 54.88 24.81 12.39
CA ALA A 122 56.06 24.42 11.62
C ALA A 122 56.87 25.64 11.09
N SER A 123 56.20 26.71 10.65
CA SER A 123 56.87 27.91 10.15
C SER A 123 57.50 28.76 11.25
N LEU A 124 56.88 28.83 12.44
CA LEU A 124 57.46 29.49 13.62
C LEU A 124 58.73 28.78 14.11
N THR A 125 58.73 27.44 14.13
CA THR A 125 59.93 26.64 14.48
C THR A 125 61.08 26.93 13.51
N GLN A 126 60.80 26.98 12.20
CA GLN A 126 61.80 27.36 11.18
C GLN A 126 62.36 28.77 11.40
N LYS A 127 61.50 29.76 11.69
CA LYS A 127 61.92 31.14 11.93
C LYS A 127 62.77 31.29 13.19
N ASN A 128 62.43 30.59 14.28
CA ASN A 128 63.22 30.64 15.51
C ASN A 128 64.60 29.98 15.33
N LEU A 129 64.69 28.88 14.59
CA LEU A 129 65.97 28.22 14.30
C LEU A 129 66.90 29.09 13.45
N SER A 130 66.37 29.86 12.48
CA SER A 130 67.21 30.76 11.68
C SER A 130 67.73 31.96 12.48
N ILE A 131 66.96 32.48 13.44
CA ILE A 131 67.40 33.55 14.35
C ILE A 131 68.51 33.05 15.28
N ILE A 132 68.35 31.88 15.90
CA ILE A 132 69.37 31.28 16.79
C ILE A 132 70.67 31.00 16.01
N ARG A 133 70.55 30.51 14.78
CA ARG A 133 71.71 30.28 13.90
C ARG A 133 72.43 31.60 13.57
N ASN A 134 71.69 32.66 13.25
CA ASN A 134 72.28 33.95 12.94
C ASN A 134 72.95 34.61 14.17
N SER A 135 72.34 34.52 15.37
CA SER A 135 72.96 35.03 16.59
C SER A 135 74.22 34.26 16.99
N SER A 136 74.27 32.95 16.75
CA SER A 136 75.45 32.13 17.04
C SER A 136 76.64 32.45 16.13
N ILE A 137 76.40 32.95 14.91
CA ILE A 137 77.46 33.35 13.98
C ILE A 137 78.05 34.72 14.37
N THR A 138 77.24 35.62 14.95
CA THR A 138 77.70 36.96 15.38
C THR A 138 78.58 36.95 16.62
N ILE A 139 78.47 35.92 17.49
CA ILE A 139 79.27 35.81 18.72
C ILE A 139 80.67 35.17 18.45
N GLN A 140 80.88 34.60 17.27
CA GLN A 140 82.12 33.94 16.86
C GLN A 140 83.03 34.82 15.97
N LEU A 141 82.66 36.09 15.75
CA LEU A 141 83.44 37.10 15.03
C LEU A 141 83.95 38.17 16.00
#